data_AF-A0A2K3DQK2-F1
#
_entry.id   AF-A0A2K3DQK2-F1
#
_cell.length_a   1.000
_cell.length_b   1.000
_cell.length_c   1.000
_cell.angle_alpha   90.00
_cell.angle_beta   90.00
_cell.angle_gamma   90.00
#
_symmetry.space_group_name_H-M   'P 1'
#
loop_
_entity.id
_entity.type
_entity.pdbx_description
1 polymer ?
#
loop_
_entity_poly.entity_id
_entity_poly.type
_entity_poly.pdbx_seq_one_letter_code
_entity_poly.pdbx_strand_id
1 'polypeptide(L)'
;MGALEAAMGEDESGGHVLVIADDNFQLRSMRHALFRAARDRGMAFIQAHVDCSLATACTRNQQRTGLAAVPQEALCRMAQQFEPPQPERFAWEASSLVVSSSPWNGDEDDRSYTAGIDIQANHQSHQLWPADRVQALVHELQRLWGPPPPQPPSAEELQRQREEGQAANATSYVHGLDVRSRKALSEAVATAPESKRAVVARGLNERRRALLQAARQLLAQAAVRATGATTAGPDLPTAGPGFAEDDVLLLQRLQRLEEEFMVDAGL
;
A
#
# COMPACT_ATOMS: atom_id res chain seq x y z
N MET A 1 22.67 7.09 3.60
CA MET A 1 23.15 5.71 3.77
C MET A 1 24.28 5.67 4.79
N GLY A 2 25.43 6.31 4.54
CA GLY A 2 26.61 6.21 5.43
C GLY A 2 26.46 6.69 6.89
N ALA A 3 25.63 7.71 7.18
CA ALA A 3 25.45 8.20 8.55
C ALA A 3 24.67 7.23 9.46
N LEU A 4 23.70 6.51 8.88
CA LEU A 4 22.89 5.51 9.62
C LEU A 4 23.71 4.23 9.86
N GLU A 5 24.55 3.84 8.89
CA GLU A 5 25.47 2.71 9.00
C GLU A 5 26.58 2.99 10.03
N ALA A 6 27.10 4.21 10.09
CA ALA A 6 28.13 4.61 11.05
C ALA A 6 27.62 4.69 12.50
N ALA A 7 26.35 5.05 12.72
CA ALA A 7 25.74 5.10 14.05
C ALA A 7 25.42 3.71 14.63
N MET A 8 25.43 2.67 13.81
CA MET A 8 25.07 1.30 14.17
C MET A 8 26.28 0.36 14.18
N GLY A 9 27.49 0.88 14.45
CA GLY A 9 28.66 0.05 14.71
C GLY A 9 28.33 -1.02 15.76
N GLU A 10 28.73 -2.27 15.51
CA GLU A 10 28.40 -3.46 16.28
C GLU A 10 28.75 -3.28 17.77
N ASP A 11 27.80 -2.77 18.54
CA ASP A 11 27.85 -2.78 19.99
C ASP A 11 27.21 -4.10 20.42
N GLU A 12 28.04 -5.10 20.73
CA GLU A 12 27.62 -6.41 21.26
C GLU A 12 27.02 -6.33 22.69
N SER A 13 26.91 -5.12 23.22
CA SER A 13 26.06 -4.81 24.37
C SER A 13 24.61 -4.82 23.88
N GLY A 14 23.72 -5.67 24.42
CA GLY A 14 22.29 -5.72 24.07
C GLY A 14 21.48 -4.45 24.43
N GLY A 15 21.99 -3.26 24.12
CA GLY A 15 21.40 -1.96 24.36
C GLY A 15 20.44 -1.54 23.25
N HIS A 16 19.49 -0.68 23.61
CA HIS A 16 18.56 -0.10 22.65
C HIS A 16 19.19 1.11 21.97
N VAL A 17 19.13 1.14 20.63
CA VAL A 17 19.64 2.27 19.83
C VAL A 17 18.49 3.19 19.44
N LEU A 18 18.59 4.46 19.83
CA LEU A 18 17.71 5.55 19.38
C LEU A 18 18.43 6.35 18.30
N VAL A 19 17.83 6.44 17.11
CA VAL A 19 18.35 7.27 16.01
C VAL A 19 17.42 8.46 15.80
N ILE A 20 17.96 9.67 15.94
CA ILE A 20 17.27 10.92 15.59
C ILE A 20 17.88 11.43 14.29
N ALA A 21 17.07 11.43 13.24
CA ALA A 21 17.44 12.06 11.98
C ALA A 21 16.93 13.51 12.00
N ASP A 22 17.84 14.47 12.12
CA ASP A 22 17.54 15.91 12.14
C ASP A 22 17.88 16.53 10.77
N ASP A 23 16.87 16.66 9.93
CA ASP A 23 16.96 17.31 8.61
C ASP A 23 15.59 17.91 8.27
N ASN A 24 15.51 18.73 7.21
CA ASN A 24 14.26 19.37 6.80
C ASN A 24 13.23 18.38 6.23
N PHE A 25 13.68 17.25 5.67
CA PHE A 25 12.87 16.22 5.01
C PHE A 25 11.68 16.75 4.21
N GLN A 26 11.91 17.81 3.44
CA GLN A 26 10.85 18.57 2.79
C GLN A 26 10.05 17.76 1.77
N LEU A 27 10.68 16.74 1.16
CA LEU A 27 10.03 15.82 0.22
C LEU A 27 9.65 14.51 0.92
N ARG A 28 8.46 13.99 0.62
CA ARG A 28 7.96 12.69 1.09
C ARG A 28 8.93 11.56 0.73
N SER A 29 9.57 11.62 -0.44
CA SER A 29 10.52 10.59 -0.88
C SER A 29 11.72 10.44 0.07
N MET A 30 12.15 11.53 0.70
CA MET A 30 13.24 11.53 1.69
C MET A 30 12.81 10.81 2.97
N ARG A 31 11.60 11.11 3.46
CA ARG A 31 11.02 10.46 4.65
C ARG A 31 10.74 8.97 4.41
N HIS A 32 10.22 8.64 3.22
CA HIS A 32 9.98 7.25 2.84
C HIS A 32 11.28 6.44 2.74
N ALA A 33 12.41 7.07 2.37
CA ALA A 33 13.69 6.39 2.38
C ALA A 33 14.13 5.99 3.80
N LEU A 34 13.89 6.84 4.81
CA LEU A 34 14.13 6.50 6.22
C LEU A 34 13.16 5.44 6.71
N PHE A 35 11.88 5.53 6.37
CA PHE A 35 10.89 4.50 6.70
C PHE A 35 11.33 3.12 6.17
N ARG A 36 11.75 3.04 4.90
CA ARG A 36 12.25 1.78 4.33
C ARG A 36 13.49 1.28 5.07
N ALA A 37 14.44 2.16 5.37
CA ALA A 37 15.65 1.78 6.10
C ALA A 37 15.34 1.23 7.50
N ALA A 38 14.38 1.84 8.20
CA ALA A 38 13.89 1.37 9.50
C ALA A 38 13.18 0.02 9.39
N ARG A 39 12.25 -0.12 8.43
CA ARG A 39 11.54 -1.37 8.13
C ARG A 39 12.49 -2.53 7.85
N ASP A 40 13.45 -2.32 6.97
CA ASP A 40 14.38 -3.36 6.52
C ASP A 40 15.31 -3.82 7.67
N ARG A 41 15.47 -2.99 8.71
CA ARG A 41 16.24 -3.26 9.93
C ARG A 41 15.37 -3.69 11.12
N GLY A 42 14.06 -3.81 10.96
CA GLY A 42 13.16 -4.14 12.06
C GLY A 42 13.12 -3.06 13.16
N MET A 43 13.29 -1.79 12.80
CA MET A 43 13.21 -0.65 13.71
C MET A 43 11.82 0.01 13.67
N ALA A 44 11.33 0.45 14.83
CA ALA A 44 10.17 1.33 14.88
C ALA A 44 10.48 2.65 14.15
N PHE A 45 9.47 3.23 13.51
CA PHE A 45 9.60 4.50 12.78
C PHE A 45 8.55 5.48 13.27
N ILE A 46 8.99 6.65 13.71
CA ILE A 46 8.14 7.77 14.12
C ILE A 46 8.63 9.01 13.38
N GLN A 47 7.69 9.83 12.93
CA GLN A 47 7.97 11.09 12.26
C GLN A 47 7.41 12.25 13.08
N ALA A 48 8.27 13.20 13.43
CA ALA A 48 7.85 14.45 14.06
C ALA A 48 7.92 15.59 13.03
N HIS A 49 6.76 16.12 12.64
CA HIS A 49 6.66 17.32 11.82
C HIS A 49 6.61 18.55 12.70
N VAL A 50 7.65 19.36 12.63
CA VAL A 50 7.69 20.65 13.33
C VAL A 50 6.99 21.70 12.47
N ASP A 51 5.77 22.04 12.83
CA ASP A 51 4.97 23.04 12.11
C ASP A 51 5.53 24.44 12.35
N CYS A 52 5.87 25.13 11.26
CA CYS A 52 6.53 26.43 11.28
C CYS A 52 6.11 27.24 10.06
N SER A 53 5.52 28.40 10.30
CA SER A 53 5.15 29.31 9.20
C SER A 53 6.40 29.85 8.50
N LEU A 54 6.30 30.13 7.19
CA LEU A 54 7.37 30.76 6.43
C LEU A 54 7.79 32.10 7.05
N ALA A 55 6.84 32.88 7.57
CA ALA A 55 7.13 34.15 8.24
C ALA A 55 8.02 33.93 9.48
N THR A 56 7.66 32.96 10.33
CA THR A 56 8.46 32.59 11.51
C THR A 56 9.85 32.08 11.11
N ALA A 57 9.94 31.23 10.07
CA ALA A 57 11.20 30.71 9.57
C ALA A 57 12.11 31.83 9.04
N CYS A 58 11.57 32.78 8.28
CA CYS A 58 12.29 33.96 7.79
C CYS A 58 12.82 34.83 8.92
N THR A 59 11.97 35.15 9.91
CA THR A 59 12.38 35.94 11.09
C THR A 59 13.50 35.27 11.86
N ARG A 60 13.41 33.94 12.10
CA ARG A 60 14.47 33.17 12.76
C ARG A 60 15.75 33.13 11.93
N ASN A 61 15.62 33.02 10.61
CA ASN A 61 16.77 32.95 9.72
C ASN A 61 17.55 34.28 9.65
N GLN A 62 16.88 35.43 9.75
CA GLN A 62 17.53 36.74 9.85
C GLN A 62 18.42 36.90 11.10
N GLN A 63 18.16 36.10 12.14
CA GLN A 63 18.97 36.09 13.36
C GLN A 63 20.21 35.18 13.24
N ARG A 64 20.30 34.35 12.19
CA ARG A 64 21.45 33.49 11.94
C ARG A 64 22.56 34.27 11.26
N THR A 65 23.81 33.86 11.46
CA THR A 65 24.98 34.48 10.86
C THR A 65 25.84 33.45 10.11
N GLY A 66 26.63 33.93 9.16
CA GLY A 66 27.54 33.09 8.37
C GLY A 66 26.83 31.99 7.60
N LEU A 67 27.40 30.78 7.60
CA LEU A 67 26.89 29.62 6.85
C LEU A 67 25.56 29.07 7.40
N ALA A 68 25.14 29.47 8.60
CA ALA A 68 23.85 29.08 9.17
C ALA A 68 22.67 29.87 8.59
N ALA A 69 22.93 31.06 8.02
CA ALA A 69 21.91 31.86 7.36
C ALA A 69 21.72 31.38 5.91
N VAL A 70 20.48 31.09 5.52
CA VAL A 70 20.16 30.73 4.14
C VAL A 70 19.51 31.90 3.39
N PRO A 71 19.63 32.00 2.05
CA PRO A 71 18.92 33.01 1.28
C PRO A 71 17.41 32.91 1.47
N GLN A 72 16.71 34.05 1.53
CA GLN A 72 15.26 34.07 1.75
C GLN A 72 14.51 33.35 0.62
N GLU A 73 14.99 33.44 -0.62
CA GLU A 73 14.42 32.75 -1.76
C GLU A 73 14.52 31.23 -1.62
N ALA A 74 15.54 30.72 -0.94
CA ALA A 74 15.64 29.30 -0.63
C ALA A 74 14.52 28.87 0.33
N LEU A 75 14.27 29.63 1.40
CA LEU A 75 13.15 29.36 2.31
C LEU A 75 11.79 29.40 1.60
N CYS A 76 11.57 30.40 0.74
CA CYS A 76 10.34 30.48 -0.06
C CYS A 76 10.16 29.26 -0.97
N ARG A 77 11.22 28.81 -1.66
CA ARG A 77 11.18 27.61 -2.50
C ARG A 77 10.92 26.34 -1.67
N MET A 78 11.59 26.20 -0.53
CA MET A 78 11.38 25.06 0.38
C MET A 78 9.93 25.00 0.85
N ALA A 79 9.35 26.13 1.27
CA ALA A 79 7.96 26.20 1.71
C ALA A 79 6.96 25.85 0.57
N GLN A 80 7.24 26.27 -0.66
CA GLN A 80 6.40 25.94 -1.83
C GLN A 80 6.47 24.46 -2.22
N GLN A 81 7.62 23.81 -2.02
CA GLN A 81 7.85 22.40 -2.37
C GLN A 81 7.53 21.44 -1.22
N PHE A 82 7.28 21.96 -0.03
CA PHE A 82 7.08 21.16 1.16
C PHE A 82 5.88 20.22 1.01
N GLU A 83 6.12 18.92 1.16
CA GLU A 83 5.11 17.89 1.16
C GLU A 83 4.81 17.46 2.61
N PRO A 84 3.78 18.01 3.28
CA PRO A 84 3.49 17.64 4.67
C PRO A 84 3.17 16.15 4.80
N PRO A 85 3.37 15.54 5.98
CA PRO A 85 2.89 14.19 6.27
C PRO A 85 1.39 14.04 6.00
N GLN A 86 0.98 12.94 5.39
CA GLN A 86 -0.41 12.62 5.03
C GLN A 86 -0.77 11.20 5.52
N PRO A 87 -0.94 10.98 6.86
CA PRO A 87 -1.24 9.66 7.43
C PRO A 87 -2.54 9.05 6.87
N GLU A 88 -3.52 9.89 6.52
CA GLU A 88 -4.78 9.46 5.89
C GLU A 88 -4.61 8.86 4.50
N ARG A 89 -3.54 9.23 3.79
CA ARG A 89 -3.26 8.79 2.42
C ARG A 89 -2.18 7.70 2.37
N PHE A 90 -1.22 7.76 3.29
CA PHE A 90 -0.06 6.89 3.30
C PHE A 90 0.06 6.21 4.66
N ALA A 91 -0.33 4.93 4.73
CA ALA A 91 -0.31 4.14 5.96
C ALA A 91 1.07 4.10 6.64
N TRP A 92 2.16 4.22 5.88
CA TRP A 92 3.52 4.25 6.44
C TRP A 92 3.85 5.56 7.18
N GLU A 93 3.05 6.62 7.01
CA GLU A 93 3.14 7.87 7.77
C GLU A 93 2.20 7.89 8.99
N ALA A 94 1.53 6.77 9.34
CA ALA A 94 0.54 6.71 10.43
C ALA A 94 1.12 7.15 11.79
N SER A 95 2.38 6.85 12.07
CA SER A 95 3.10 7.30 13.27
C SER A 95 3.69 8.70 13.08
N SER A 96 2.87 9.67 12.66
CA SER A 96 3.24 11.08 12.54
C SER A 96 2.71 11.90 13.71
N LEU A 97 3.58 12.72 14.30
CA LEU A 97 3.24 13.74 15.30
C LEU A 97 3.48 15.12 14.70
N VAL A 98 2.54 16.04 14.88
CA VAL A 98 2.74 17.46 14.53
C VAL A 98 3.05 18.24 15.80
N VAL A 99 4.13 19.01 15.77
CA VAL A 99 4.62 19.80 16.90
C VAL A 99 4.72 21.25 16.48
N SER A 100 3.97 22.16 17.10
CA SER A 100 4.09 23.58 16.78
C SER A 100 5.43 24.14 17.22
N SER A 101 6.07 24.90 16.32
CA SER A 101 7.27 25.66 16.63
C SER A 101 7.01 27.01 17.30
N SER A 102 5.75 27.40 17.53
CA SER A 102 5.43 28.64 18.25
C SER A 102 5.90 28.59 19.71
N PRO A 103 6.15 29.76 20.34
CA PRO A 103 6.34 29.84 21.79
C PRO A 103 5.15 29.18 22.48
N TRP A 104 5.43 28.46 23.57
CA TRP A 104 4.38 27.94 24.43
C TRP A 104 3.84 29.14 25.23
N ASN A 105 2.64 29.59 24.86
CA ASN A 105 1.88 30.53 25.66
C ASN A 105 1.03 29.65 26.58
N GLY A 106 1.46 29.45 27.83
CA GLY A 106 0.79 28.53 28.74
C GLY A 106 -0.70 28.84 28.90
N ASP A 107 -1.52 27.81 28.71
CA ASP A 107 -2.98 27.70 28.87
C ASP A 107 -3.81 28.62 27.92
N GLU A 108 -4.85 28.16 27.22
CA GLU A 108 -6.06 27.49 27.70
C GLU A 108 -6.67 26.52 26.64
N ASP A 109 -7.19 25.39 27.14
CA ASP A 109 -8.31 24.57 26.68
C ASP A 109 -8.58 24.20 25.20
N ASP A 110 -8.66 22.88 25.00
CA ASP A 110 -9.66 22.11 24.26
C ASP A 110 -10.40 22.76 23.05
N ARG A 111 -10.23 22.09 21.89
CA ARG A 111 -11.04 22.13 20.65
C ARG A 111 -10.87 23.32 19.72
N SER A 112 -10.51 22.98 18.47
CA SER A 112 -10.95 23.61 17.23
C SER A 112 -10.78 25.13 17.16
N TYR A 113 -9.92 25.65 16.29
CA TYR A 113 -10.33 26.54 15.19
C TYR A 113 -9.10 27.13 14.47
N THR A 114 -9.22 27.12 13.15
CA THR A 114 -8.66 28.09 12.22
C THR A 114 -8.96 29.53 12.67
N ALA A 115 -7.95 30.35 12.91
CA ALA A 115 -7.92 31.80 12.66
C ALA A 115 -6.56 32.34 13.10
N GLY A 116 -6.03 33.32 12.35
CA GLY A 116 -4.72 33.92 12.61
C GLY A 116 -4.68 34.85 13.83
N ILE A 117 -3.61 35.65 13.86
CA ILE A 117 -3.15 36.63 14.88
C ILE A 117 -2.09 36.00 15.81
N ASP A 118 -0.94 36.59 16.16
CA ASP A 118 -0.36 37.91 15.93
C ASP A 118 1.16 37.82 15.71
N ILE A 119 1.72 38.80 15.00
CA ILE A 119 3.16 38.96 14.79
C ILE A 119 3.64 39.94 15.86
N GLN A 120 4.23 39.46 16.97
CA GLN A 120 5.30 40.17 17.69
C GLN A 120 5.83 39.35 18.86
N ALA A 121 7.13 39.57 19.13
CA ALA A 121 7.92 39.05 20.25
C ALA A 121 8.38 37.58 20.14
N ASN A 122 9.57 37.39 19.61
CA ASN A 122 10.47 36.41 20.22
C ASN A 122 11.87 37.03 20.32
N HIS A 123 12.06 37.80 21.38
CA HIS A 123 13.36 38.30 21.80
C HIS A 123 14.17 37.14 22.38
N GLN A 124 15.43 37.10 21.94
CA GLN A 124 16.52 36.26 22.42
C GLN A 124 16.38 35.78 23.87
N SER A 125 15.95 34.53 24.04
CA SER A 125 16.31 33.74 25.21
C SER A 125 16.32 32.28 24.79
N HIS A 126 17.41 31.58 25.10
CA HIS A 126 17.43 30.11 25.09
C HIS A 126 16.52 29.62 26.24
N GLN A 127 15.22 29.90 26.17
CA GLN A 127 14.26 29.28 27.06
C GLN A 127 14.16 27.82 26.60
N LEU A 128 14.81 26.95 27.37
CA LEU A 128 14.54 25.53 27.33
C LEU A 128 13.03 25.33 27.44
N TRP A 129 12.48 24.38 26.68
CA TRP A 129 11.07 24.05 26.79
C TRP A 129 10.73 23.71 28.26
N PRO A 130 9.58 24.17 28.77
CA PRO A 130 9.09 23.75 30.08
C PRO A 130 9.13 22.22 30.22
N ALA A 131 9.50 21.73 31.40
CA ALA A 131 9.73 20.30 31.63
C ALA A 131 8.47 19.45 31.36
N ASP A 132 7.31 19.98 31.70
CA ASP A 132 5.98 19.44 31.39
C ASP A 132 5.73 19.33 29.88
N ARG A 133 6.15 20.31 29.08
CA ARG A 133 6.04 20.26 27.61
C ARG A 133 6.94 19.17 27.02
N VAL A 134 8.17 19.05 27.52
CA VAL A 134 9.08 17.97 27.11
C VAL A 134 8.50 16.61 27.51
N GLN A 135 7.95 16.49 28.72
CA GLN A 135 7.32 15.27 29.19
C GLN A 135 6.09 14.87 28.35
N ALA A 136 5.23 15.83 28.00
CA ALA A 136 4.09 15.60 27.12
C ALA A 136 4.54 15.12 25.72
N LEU A 137 5.57 15.73 25.14
CA LEU A 137 6.16 15.28 23.88
C LEU A 137 6.69 13.84 23.98
N VAL A 138 7.43 13.53 25.05
CA VAL A 138 7.96 12.17 25.29
C VAL A 138 6.82 11.16 25.43
N HIS A 139 5.75 11.49 26.15
CA HIS A 139 4.58 10.61 26.26
C HIS A 139 3.92 10.36 24.90
N GLU A 140 3.77 11.38 24.04
CA GLU A 140 3.22 11.19 22.70
C GLU A 140 4.13 10.33 21.81
N LEU A 141 5.46 10.53 21.89
CA LEU A 141 6.41 9.68 21.18
C LEU A 141 6.31 8.23 21.65
N GLN A 142 6.20 7.99 22.96
CA GLN A 142 6.00 6.65 23.52
C GLN A 142 4.69 6.02 23.07
N ARG A 143 3.59 6.79 23.02
CA ARG A 143 2.29 6.32 22.54
C ARG A 143 2.33 5.91 21.07
N LEU A 144 3.08 6.64 20.24
CA LEU A 144 3.27 6.33 18.82
C LEU A 144 4.32 5.24 18.57
N TRP A 145 5.07 4.84 19.60
CA TRP A 145 6.14 3.84 19.51
C TRP A 145 5.56 2.43 19.32
N GLY A 146 5.26 2.12 18.06
CA GLY A 146 4.73 0.82 17.66
C GLY A 146 5.82 -0.23 17.39
N PRO A 147 5.39 -1.46 17.03
CA PRO A 147 6.30 -2.45 16.49
C PRO A 147 6.93 -1.95 15.18
N PRO A 148 8.06 -2.52 14.76
CA PRO A 148 8.61 -2.23 13.46
C PRO A 148 7.60 -2.53 12.35
N PRO A 149 7.56 -1.71 11.28
CA PRO A 149 6.66 -1.95 10.17
C PRO A 149 6.97 -3.31 9.51
N PRO A 150 5.94 -4.01 9.00
CA PRO A 150 6.12 -5.34 8.42
C PRO A 150 7.03 -5.28 7.20
N GLN A 151 7.87 -6.30 7.04
CA GLN A 151 8.69 -6.43 5.85
C GLN A 151 7.81 -6.74 4.63
N PRO A 152 8.20 -6.25 3.44
CA PRO A 152 7.50 -6.61 2.22
C PRO A 152 7.60 -8.13 2.00
N PRO A 153 6.55 -8.77 1.44
CA PRO A 153 6.58 -10.20 1.13
C PRO A 153 7.73 -10.51 0.16
N SER A 154 8.37 -11.67 0.33
CA SER A 154 9.43 -12.14 -0.56
C SER A 154 8.88 -12.41 -1.97
N ALA A 155 9.77 -12.54 -2.96
CA ALA A 155 9.38 -12.93 -4.32
C ALA A 155 8.64 -14.28 -4.33
N GLU A 156 9.07 -15.23 -3.51
CA GLU A 156 8.41 -16.54 -3.37
C GLU A 156 7.01 -16.40 -2.75
N GLU A 157 6.87 -15.56 -1.72
CA GLU A 157 5.60 -15.28 -1.06
C GLU A 157 4.60 -14.60 -2.02
N LEU A 158 5.09 -13.62 -2.81
CA LEU A 158 4.31 -12.98 -3.86
C LEU A 158 3.89 -13.96 -4.96
N GLN A 159 4.78 -14.88 -5.33
CA GLN A 159 4.46 -15.92 -6.31
C GLN A 159 3.37 -16.86 -5.79
N ARG A 160 3.49 -17.31 -4.54
CA ARG A 160 2.47 -18.14 -3.89
C ARG A 160 1.11 -17.44 -3.82
N GLN A 161 1.09 -16.17 -3.43
CA GLN A 161 -0.15 -15.37 -3.39
C GLN A 161 -0.79 -15.21 -4.77
N ARG A 162 0.01 -15.05 -5.83
CA ARG A 162 -0.49 -15.01 -7.22
C ARG A 162 -1.10 -16.34 -7.63
N GLU A 163 -0.43 -17.45 -7.33
CA GLU A 163 -0.92 -18.81 -7.64
C GLU A 163 -2.22 -19.12 -6.89
N GLU A 164 -2.30 -18.79 -5.60
CA GLU A 164 -3.51 -18.93 -4.79
C GLU A 164 -4.67 -18.09 -5.35
N GLY A 165 -4.40 -16.83 -5.73
CA GLY A 165 -5.40 -15.95 -6.36
C GLY A 165 -5.90 -16.46 -7.71
N GLN A 166 -4.99 -16.96 -8.55
CA GLN A 166 -5.35 -17.58 -9.84
C GLN A 166 -6.18 -18.86 -9.65
N ALA A 167 -5.80 -19.72 -8.71
CA ALA A 167 -6.53 -20.94 -8.38
C ALA A 167 -7.94 -20.64 -7.84
N ALA A 168 -8.09 -19.61 -7.01
CA ALA A 168 -9.40 -19.18 -6.51
C ALA A 168 -10.32 -18.69 -7.63
N ASN A 169 -9.78 -17.93 -8.60
CA ASN A 169 -10.53 -17.47 -9.77
C ASN A 169 -10.97 -18.63 -10.67
N ALA A 170 -10.09 -19.59 -10.93
CA ALA A 170 -10.39 -20.79 -11.71
C ALA A 170 -11.50 -21.64 -11.05
N THR A 171 -11.40 -21.84 -9.74
CA THR A 171 -12.40 -22.58 -8.94
C THR A 171 -13.77 -21.90 -9.00
N SER A 172 -13.80 -20.57 -8.86
CA SER A 172 -15.01 -19.76 -8.95
C SER A 172 -15.68 -19.84 -10.32
N TYR A 173 -14.89 -19.79 -11.40
CA TYR A 173 -15.41 -19.91 -12.76
C TYR A 173 -16.06 -21.27 -13.02
N VAL A 174 -15.37 -22.36 -12.69
CA VAL A 174 -15.89 -23.73 -12.89
C VAL A 174 -17.16 -23.96 -12.07
N HIS A 175 -17.22 -23.44 -10.85
CA HIS A 175 -18.43 -23.52 -10.03
C HIS A 175 -19.60 -22.76 -10.68
N GLY A 176 -19.38 -21.54 -11.17
CA GLY A 176 -20.40 -20.78 -11.88
C GLY A 176 -20.91 -21.49 -13.14
N LEU A 177 -19.99 -22.03 -13.94
CA LEU A 177 -20.31 -22.82 -15.14
C LEU A 177 -21.12 -24.08 -14.81
N ASP A 178 -20.76 -24.76 -13.72
CA ASP A 178 -21.47 -25.93 -13.24
C ASP A 178 -22.92 -25.60 -12.82
N VAL A 179 -23.13 -24.49 -12.11
CA VAL A 179 -24.48 -24.02 -11.73
C VAL A 179 -25.31 -23.68 -12.97
N ARG A 180 -24.79 -22.87 -13.89
CA ARG A 180 -25.52 -22.44 -15.09
C ARG A 180 -25.86 -23.62 -16.01
N SER A 181 -24.92 -24.54 -16.20
CA SER A 181 -25.18 -25.76 -16.97
C SER A 181 -26.21 -26.70 -16.31
N ARG A 182 -26.41 -26.69 -14.97
CA ARG A 182 -27.50 -27.47 -14.33
C ARG A 182 -28.84 -26.88 -14.68
N LYS A 183 -28.92 -25.55 -14.58
CA LYS A 183 -30.14 -24.82 -14.88
C LYS A 183 -30.57 -25.05 -16.32
N ALA A 184 -29.67 -24.87 -17.28
CA ALA A 184 -29.92 -25.10 -18.69
C ALA A 184 -30.37 -26.54 -18.99
N LEU A 185 -29.71 -27.54 -18.39
CA LEU A 185 -30.11 -28.94 -18.52
C LEU A 185 -31.53 -29.18 -17.97
N SER A 186 -31.82 -28.67 -16.78
CA SER A 186 -33.14 -28.83 -16.15
C SER A 186 -34.24 -28.19 -16.99
N GLU A 187 -33.99 -27.01 -17.55
CA GLU A 187 -34.92 -26.30 -18.43
C GLU A 187 -35.16 -27.09 -19.74
N ALA A 188 -34.10 -27.55 -20.39
CA ALA A 188 -34.20 -28.36 -21.62
C ALA A 188 -34.95 -29.68 -21.41
N VAL A 189 -34.76 -30.34 -20.25
CA VAL A 189 -35.51 -31.57 -19.91
C VAL A 189 -36.98 -31.27 -19.61
N ALA A 190 -37.27 -30.13 -18.97
CA ALA A 190 -38.64 -29.73 -18.67
C ALA A 190 -39.45 -29.40 -19.93
N THR A 191 -38.83 -28.76 -20.92
CA THR A 191 -39.46 -28.39 -22.20
C THR A 191 -39.54 -29.54 -23.20
N ALA A 192 -38.77 -30.61 -23.01
CA ALA A 192 -38.80 -31.78 -23.88
C ALA A 192 -40.10 -32.60 -23.75
N PRO A 193 -40.62 -33.18 -24.87
CA PRO A 193 -41.73 -34.14 -24.83
C PRO A 193 -41.41 -35.31 -23.91
N GLU A 194 -42.41 -35.80 -23.17
CA GLU A 194 -42.23 -36.84 -22.15
C GLU A 194 -41.51 -38.09 -22.68
N SER A 195 -41.86 -38.53 -23.90
CA SER A 195 -41.22 -39.65 -24.59
C SER A 195 -39.74 -39.45 -24.93
N LYS A 196 -39.27 -38.19 -24.96
CA LYS A 196 -37.89 -37.82 -25.31
C LYS A 196 -37.06 -37.33 -24.11
N ARG A 197 -37.67 -37.03 -22.95
CA ARG A 197 -36.98 -36.51 -21.75
C ARG A 197 -35.76 -37.33 -21.34
N ALA A 198 -35.88 -38.66 -21.31
CA ALA A 198 -34.77 -39.55 -20.93
C ALA A 198 -33.61 -39.55 -21.95
N VAL A 199 -33.88 -39.31 -23.23
CA VAL A 199 -32.85 -39.19 -24.27
C VAL A 199 -32.16 -37.83 -24.17
N VAL A 200 -32.94 -36.75 -24.03
CA VAL A 200 -32.44 -35.38 -23.86
C VAL A 200 -31.57 -35.26 -22.60
N ALA A 201 -32.05 -35.78 -21.46
CA ALA A 201 -31.31 -35.75 -20.20
C ALA A 201 -29.96 -36.49 -20.28
N ARG A 202 -29.90 -37.65 -20.95
CA ARG A 202 -28.65 -38.39 -21.12
C ARG A 202 -27.67 -37.63 -22.00
N GLY A 203 -28.10 -37.18 -23.18
CA GLY A 203 -27.23 -36.46 -24.12
C GLY A 203 -26.71 -35.13 -23.56
N LEU A 204 -27.53 -34.38 -22.80
CA LEU A 204 -27.10 -33.14 -22.16
C LEU A 204 -26.18 -33.40 -20.95
N ASN A 205 -26.39 -34.46 -20.18
CA ASN A 205 -25.48 -34.80 -19.09
C ASN A 205 -24.09 -35.21 -19.60
N GLU A 206 -24.02 -35.95 -20.72
CA GLU A 206 -22.75 -36.30 -21.37
C GLU A 206 -22.01 -35.04 -21.85
N ARG A 207 -22.71 -34.13 -22.54
CA ARG A 207 -22.14 -32.86 -23.01
C ARG A 207 -21.73 -31.94 -21.86
N ARG A 208 -22.50 -31.88 -20.78
CA ARG A 208 -22.16 -31.14 -19.56
C ARG A 208 -20.86 -31.66 -18.94
N ARG A 209 -20.66 -32.98 -18.87
CA ARG A 209 -19.40 -33.56 -18.39
C ARG A 209 -18.23 -33.16 -19.28
N ALA A 210 -18.41 -33.21 -20.61
CA ALA A 210 -17.39 -32.79 -21.56
C ALA A 210 -17.04 -31.29 -21.41
N LEU A 211 -18.05 -30.41 -21.28
CA LEU A 211 -17.89 -28.98 -21.01
C LEU A 211 -17.03 -28.72 -19.76
N LEU A 212 -17.40 -29.33 -18.63
CA LEU A 212 -16.67 -29.12 -17.37
C LEU A 212 -15.26 -29.69 -17.41
N GLN A 213 -15.04 -30.77 -18.16
CA GLN A 213 -13.70 -31.33 -18.37
C GLN A 213 -12.84 -30.41 -19.24
N ALA A 214 -13.38 -29.90 -20.35
CA ALA A 214 -12.69 -28.97 -21.24
C ALA A 214 -12.33 -27.65 -20.52
N ALA A 215 -13.26 -27.09 -19.73
CA ALA A 215 -13.01 -25.90 -18.93
C ALA A 215 -11.88 -26.10 -17.91
N ARG A 216 -11.87 -27.23 -17.20
CA ARG A 216 -10.78 -27.57 -16.26
C ARG A 216 -9.43 -27.75 -16.97
N GLN A 217 -9.41 -28.37 -18.15
CA GLN A 217 -8.19 -28.54 -18.93
C GLN A 217 -7.62 -27.20 -19.43
N LEU A 218 -8.47 -26.29 -19.92
CA LEU A 218 -8.05 -24.96 -20.33
C LEU A 218 -7.45 -24.15 -19.17
N LEU A 219 -8.11 -24.18 -18.00
CA LEU A 219 -7.62 -23.50 -16.80
C LEU A 219 -6.29 -24.10 -16.30
N ALA A 220 -6.15 -25.43 -16.35
CA ALA A 220 -4.90 -26.10 -15.98
C ALA A 220 -3.75 -25.76 -16.94
N GLN A 221 -4.01 -25.72 -18.25
CA GLN A 221 -3.00 -25.33 -19.25
C GLN A 221 -2.56 -23.87 -19.09
N ALA A 222 -3.49 -22.97 -18.75
CA ALA A 222 -3.16 -21.58 -18.46
C ALA A 222 -2.26 -21.44 -17.23
N ALA A 223 -2.52 -22.19 -16.16
CA ALA A 223 -1.69 -22.19 -14.95
C ALA A 223 -0.25 -22.65 -15.21
N VAL A 224 -0.06 -23.67 -16.07
CA VAL A 224 1.27 -24.17 -16.47
C VAL A 224 2.03 -23.13 -17.31
N ARG A 225 1.35 -22.37 -18.17
CA ARG A 225 2.00 -21.31 -18.97
C ARG A 225 2.43 -20.13 -18.10
N ALA A 226 1.59 -19.74 -17.15
CA ALA A 226 1.90 -18.66 -16.21
C ALA A 226 3.14 -18.98 -15.36
N THR A 227 3.31 -20.23 -14.95
CA THR A 227 4.48 -20.69 -14.17
C THR A 227 5.74 -20.89 -15.03
N GLY A 228 5.60 -21.25 -16.31
CA GLY A 228 6.74 -21.39 -17.23
C GLY A 228 7.36 -20.06 -17.69
N ALA A 229 6.56 -18.99 -17.81
CA ALA A 229 7.02 -17.67 -18.24
C ALA A 229 7.92 -16.94 -17.22
N THR A 230 7.92 -17.37 -15.96
CA THR A 230 8.70 -16.75 -14.87
C THR A 230 10.18 -17.17 -14.87
N THR A 231 10.62 -18.06 -15.77
CA THR A 231 12.02 -18.55 -15.85
C THR A 231 12.93 -17.79 -16.83
N ALA A 232 12.43 -16.72 -17.48
CA ALA A 232 13.28 -15.82 -18.25
C ALA A 232 13.97 -14.79 -17.34
N GLY A 233 15.28 -14.62 -17.52
CA GLY A 233 16.20 -13.89 -16.64
C GLY A 233 15.93 -12.40 -16.42
N PRO A 234 16.80 -11.73 -15.65
CA PRO A 234 16.53 -10.48 -14.94
C PRO A 234 16.69 -9.25 -15.83
N ASP A 235 15.80 -9.04 -16.79
CA ASP A 235 15.63 -7.73 -17.41
C ASP A 235 14.15 -7.39 -17.56
N LEU A 236 13.78 -6.28 -16.91
CA LEU A 236 12.44 -5.71 -16.87
C LEU A 236 11.98 -5.30 -18.29
N PRO A 237 10.65 -5.27 -18.54
CA PRO A 237 9.93 -4.06 -18.16
C PRO A 237 8.61 -4.32 -17.43
N THR A 238 8.32 -3.38 -16.52
CA THR A 238 7.01 -3.06 -15.97
C THR A 238 5.92 -3.05 -17.04
N ALA A 239 4.98 -3.99 -16.97
CA ALA A 239 3.67 -3.86 -17.58
C ALA A 239 2.65 -3.49 -16.48
N GLY A 240 1.89 -2.42 -16.72
CA GLY A 240 0.80 -1.96 -15.86
C GLY A 240 -0.36 -2.96 -15.79
N PRO A 241 -1.51 -2.57 -15.19
CA PRO A 241 -2.66 -3.44 -14.95
C PRO A 241 -3.45 -3.64 -16.25
N GLY A 242 -2.83 -4.29 -17.24
CA GLY A 242 -3.53 -4.88 -18.37
C GLY A 242 -3.75 -6.34 -18.04
N PHE A 243 -4.98 -6.83 -18.13
CA PHE A 243 -5.24 -8.26 -18.26
C PHE A 243 -4.31 -8.78 -19.36
N ALA A 244 -3.46 -9.76 -19.06
CA ALA A 244 -2.57 -10.33 -20.05
C ALA A 244 -3.43 -10.76 -21.25
N GLU A 245 -3.00 -10.51 -22.49
CA GLU A 245 -3.78 -10.88 -23.69
C GLU A 245 -4.19 -12.38 -23.66
N ASP A 246 -3.38 -13.20 -23.00
CA ASP A 246 -3.65 -14.61 -22.70
C ASP A 246 -4.89 -14.85 -21.82
N ASP A 247 -5.15 -14.00 -20.82
CA ASP A 247 -6.33 -14.08 -19.95
C ASP A 247 -7.61 -13.73 -20.72
N VAL A 248 -7.54 -12.76 -21.62
CA VAL A 248 -8.66 -12.37 -22.50
C VAL A 248 -9.01 -13.52 -23.44
N LEU A 249 -8.00 -14.14 -24.05
CA LEU A 249 -8.21 -15.30 -24.94
C LEU A 249 -8.74 -16.51 -24.19
N LEU A 250 -8.30 -16.74 -22.95
CA LEU A 250 -8.80 -17.81 -22.08
C LEU A 250 -10.28 -17.61 -21.75
N LEU A 251 -10.67 -16.40 -21.34
CA LEU A 251 -12.07 -16.08 -21.04
C LEU A 251 -12.97 -16.25 -22.27
N GLN A 252 -12.52 -15.80 -23.45
CA GLN A 252 -13.25 -16.00 -24.71
C GLN A 252 -13.44 -17.48 -25.05
N ARG A 253 -12.41 -18.32 -24.83
CA ARG A 253 -12.52 -19.76 -25.05
C ARG A 253 -13.48 -20.42 -24.07
N LEU A 254 -13.43 -20.05 -22.80
CA LEU A 254 -14.32 -20.57 -21.78
C LEU A 254 -15.79 -20.14 -22.03
N GLN A 255 -16.01 -18.88 -22.43
CA GLN A 255 -17.31 -18.39 -22.86
C GLN A 255 -17.85 -19.14 -24.07
N ARG A 256 -17.02 -19.40 -25.08
CA ARG A 256 -17.43 -20.19 -26.26
C ARG A 256 -17.89 -21.60 -25.89
N LEU A 257 -17.17 -22.28 -25.01
CA LEU A 257 -17.57 -23.61 -24.52
C LEU A 257 -18.94 -23.55 -23.82
N GLU A 258 -19.17 -22.49 -23.04
CA GLU A 258 -20.46 -22.28 -22.40
C GLU A 258 -21.58 -22.02 -23.44
N GLU A 259 -21.35 -21.12 -24.40
CA GLU A 259 -22.29 -20.81 -25.48
C GLU A 259 -22.65 -22.05 -26.30
N GLU A 260 -21.66 -22.85 -26.70
CA GLU A 260 -21.86 -24.12 -27.42
C GLU A 260 -22.79 -25.06 -26.63
N PHE A 261 -22.62 -25.14 -25.30
CA PHE A 261 -23.49 -25.94 -24.45
C PHE A 261 -24.91 -25.36 -24.33
N MET A 262 -25.06 -24.03 -24.27
CA MET A 262 -26.38 -23.39 -24.19
C MET A 262 -27.18 -23.62 -25.48
N VAL A 263 -26.53 -23.46 -26.64
CA VAL A 263 -27.13 -23.77 -27.96
C VAL A 263 -27.60 -25.22 -28.02
N ASP A 264 -26.77 -26.14 -27.52
CA ASP A 264 -27.09 -27.56 -27.45
C ASP A 264 -28.25 -27.90 -26.50
N ALA A 265 -28.45 -27.09 -25.47
CA ALA A 265 -29.59 -27.16 -24.56
C ALA A 265 -30.86 -26.50 -25.13
N GLY A 266 -30.76 -25.82 -26.28
CA GLY A 266 -31.87 -25.10 -26.91
C GLY A 266 -32.17 -23.76 -26.24
N LEU A 267 -31.15 -23.11 -25.67
CA LEU A 267 -31.20 -21.80 -25.02
C LEU A 267 -30.36 -20.75 -25.77
#